data_AF-A0A7Z7G7G9-F1
#
_entry.id   AF-A0A7Z7G7G9-F1
#
_cell.length_a   1.000
_cell.length_b   1.000
_cell.length_c   1.000
_cell.angle_alpha   90.00
_cell.angle_beta   90.00
_cell.angle_gamma   90.00
#
_symmetry.space_group_name_H-M   'P 1'
#
loop_
_entity.id
_entity.type
_entity.pdbx_description
1 polymer ?
#
loop_
_entity_poly.entity_id
_entity_poly.type
_entity_poly.pdbx_seq_one_letter_code
_entity_poly.pdbx_strand_id
1 'polypeptide(L)' 'MRIKEAREAAGYTQESIVHVINNTMKCSLRNYQNIEYGVVIPSVTLALLIGHLLGVDPREVDEWKF' A
#
# COMPACT_ATOMS: atom_id res chain seq x y z
N MET A 1 -6.16 11.01 -1.94
CA MET A 1 -6.75 9.68 -2.21
C MET A 1 -6.43 8.73 -1.06
N ARG A 2 -7.37 7.83 -0.70
CA ARG A 2 -7.14 6.85 0.36
C ARG A 2 -6.62 5.52 -0.18
N ILE A 3 -5.61 4.93 0.45
CA ILE A 3 -5.08 3.61 0.04
C ILE A 3 -6.13 2.53 0.04
N LYS A 4 -7.02 2.54 1.04
CA LYS A 4 -8.09 1.56 1.16
C LYS A 4 -8.98 1.55 -0.09
N GLU A 5 -9.36 2.72 -0.57
CA GLU A 5 -10.23 2.89 -1.74
C GLU A 5 -9.51 2.42 -3.01
N ALA A 6 -8.24 2.78 -3.17
CA ALA A 6 -7.41 2.33 -4.29
C ALA A 6 -7.24 0.80 -4.30
N ARG A 7 -7.02 0.18 -3.13
CA ARG A 7 -6.93 -1.28 -2.98
C ARG A 7 -8.22 -1.97 -3.38
N GLU A 8 -9.36 -1.46 -2.91
CA GLU A 8 -10.68 -2.02 -3.21
C GLU A 8 -11.03 -1.87 -4.69
N ALA A 9 -10.70 -0.73 -5.30
CA ALA A 9 -10.87 -0.50 -6.74
C ALA A 9 -10.00 -1.43 -7.59
N ALA A 10 -8.79 -1.77 -7.12
CA ALA A 10 -7.91 -2.74 -7.76
C ALA A 10 -8.31 -4.22 -7.52
N GLY A 11 -9.38 -4.48 -6.75
CA GLY A 11 -9.91 -5.82 -6.51
C GLY A 11 -9.11 -6.66 -5.51
N TYR A 12 -8.25 -6.03 -4.71
CA TYR A 12 -7.43 -6.74 -3.70
C TYR A 12 -8.08 -6.70 -2.31
N THR A 13 -8.01 -7.82 -1.58
CA THR A 13 -8.05 -7.81 -0.10
C THR A 13 -6.69 -7.41 0.48
N GLN A 14 -6.64 -7.04 1.76
CA GLN A 14 -5.37 -6.73 2.44
C GLN A 14 -4.39 -7.91 2.41
N GLU A 15 -4.87 -9.14 2.58
CA GLU A 15 -4.05 -10.35 2.52
C GLU A 15 -3.52 -10.61 1.11
N SER A 16 -4.39 -10.46 0.10
CA SER A 16 -4.02 -10.74 -1.29
C SER A 16 -2.95 -9.78 -1.81
N ILE A 17 -3.05 -8.48 -1.54
CA ILE A 17 -2.03 -7.52 -1.96
C ILE A 17 -0.72 -7.74 -1.21
N VAL A 18 -0.78 -8.09 0.07
CA VAL A 18 0.42 -8.44 0.85
C VAL A 18 1.11 -9.67 0.26
N HIS A 19 0.35 -10.67 -0.19
CA HIS A 19 0.93 -11.82 -0.89
C HIS A 19 1.64 -11.41 -2.18
N VAL A 20 1.03 -10.52 -2.98
CA VAL A 20 1.66 -9.98 -4.20
C VAL A 20 2.93 -9.18 -3.89
N ILE A 21 2.90 -8.31 -2.88
CA ILE A 21 4.07 -7.52 -2.44
C ILE A 21 5.21 -8.46 -2.02
N ASN A 22 4.89 -9.54 -1.30
CA ASN A 22 5.86 -10.52 -0.82
C ASN A 22 6.59 -11.29 -1.93
N ASN A 23 6.09 -11.29 -3.17
CA ASN A 23 6.83 -11.82 -4.31
C ASN A 23 8.04 -10.94 -4.71
N THR A 24 8.07 -9.68 -4.25
CA THR A 24 9.13 -8.71 -4.56
C THR A 24 9.92 -8.31 -3.31
N MET A 25 9.24 -8.04 -2.20
CA MET A 25 9.87 -7.62 -0.94
C MET A 25 9.04 -8.01 0.28
N LYS A 26 9.70 -8.19 1.43
CA LYS A 26 9.03 -8.59 2.66
C LYS A 26 8.11 -7.47 3.17
N CYS A 27 6.83 -7.77 3.28
CA CYS A 27 5.82 -6.95 3.94
C CYS A 27 4.88 -7.87 4.74
N SER A 28 4.77 -7.66 6.05
CA SER A 28 3.79 -8.39 6.85
C SER A 28 2.41 -7.77 6.70
N LEU A 29 1.35 -8.54 6.95
CA LEU A 29 -0.03 -8.03 6.93
C LEU A 29 -0.21 -6.83 7.88
N ARG A 30 0.33 -6.94 9.10
CA ARG A 30 0.30 -5.85 10.08
C ARG A 30 1.01 -4.59 9.59
N ASN A 31 2.15 -4.74 8.92
CA ASN A 31 2.87 -3.60 8.36
C ASN A 31 2.03 -2.89 7.30
N TYR A 32 1.45 -3.66 6.36
CA TYR A 32 0.56 -3.11 5.34
C TYR A 32 -0.68 -2.43 5.94
N GLN A 33 -1.30 -3.03 6.95
CA GLN A 33 -2.45 -2.44 7.64
C GLN A 33 -2.08 -1.08 8.28
N ASN A 34 -0.94 -1.01 8.99
CA ASN A 34 -0.47 0.24 9.55
C ASN A 34 -0.21 1.31 8.48
N ILE A 35 0.29 0.90 7.31
CA ILE A 35 0.48 1.78 6.15
C ILE A 35 -0.85 2.27 5.58
N GLU A 36 -1.83 1.38 5.41
CA GLU A 36 -3.16 1.69 4.89
C GLU A 36 -3.93 2.63 5.83
N TYR A 37 -3.75 2.49 7.15
CA TYR A 37 -4.38 3.35 8.14
C TYR A 37 -3.59 4.63 8.46
N GLY A 38 -2.45 4.87 7.80
CA GLY A 38 -1.61 6.06 8.03
C GLY A 38 -0.88 6.08 9.39
N VAL A 39 -0.78 4.93 10.06
CA VAL A 39 -0.03 4.78 11.32
C VAL A 39 1.48 4.78 11.05
N VAL A 40 1.89 4.24 9.90
CA VAL A 40 3.30 4.14 9.49
C VAL A 40 3.44 4.60 8.05
N ILE A 41 4.44 5.43 7.78
CA ILE A 41 4.82 5.78 6.41
C ILE A 41 5.68 4.64 5.85
N PRO A 42 5.35 4.07 4.68
CA PRO A 42 6.17 3.03 4.06
C PRO A 42 7.54 3.57 3.64
N SER A 43 8.52 2.68 3.45
CA SER A 43 9.76 3.06 2.75
C SER A 43 9.44 3.53 1.32
N VAL A 44 10.31 4.35 0.73
CA VAL A 44 10.14 4.84 -0.66
C VAL A 44 9.92 3.69 -1.64
N THR A 45 10.69 2.61 -1.51
CA THR A 45 10.57 1.42 -2.37
C THR A 45 9.22 0.71 -2.23
N LEU A 46 8.72 0.58 -0.99
CA LEU A 46 7.42 -0.04 -0.73
C LEU A 46 6.28 0.86 -1.21
N ALA A 47 6.40 2.19 -1.02
CA ALA A 47 5.44 3.16 -1.51
C ALA A 47 5.31 3.09 -3.04
N LEU A 48 6.44 3.06 -3.77
CA LEU A 48 6.47 2.93 -5.23
C LEU A 48 5.86 1.61 -5.71
N LEU A 49 6.16 0.50 -5.04
CA LEU A 49 5.59 -0.80 -5.37
C LEU A 49 4.06 -0.82 -5.16
N ILE A 50 3.58 -0.35 -4.00
CA ILE A 50 2.14 -0.25 -3.73
C ILE A 50 1.46 0.67 -4.75
N GLY A 51 2.07 1.81 -5.04
CA GLY A 51 1.59 2.74 -6.07
C GLY A 51 1.43 2.08 -7.43
N HIS A 52 2.46 1.35 -7.87
CA HIS A 52 2.43 0.60 -9.13
C HIS A 52 1.31 -0.46 -9.15
N LEU A 53 1.18 -1.26 -8.09
CA LEU A 53 0.17 -2.32 -7.99
C LEU A 53 -1.26 -1.78 -7.99
N LEU A 54 -1.46 -0.60 -7.40
CA LEU A 54 -2.79 0.02 -7.26
C LEU A 54 -3.09 1.04 -8.38
N GLY A 55 -2.15 1.32 -9.27
CA GLY A 55 -2.31 2.32 -10.33
C GLY A 55 -2.41 3.75 -9.79
N VAL A 56 -1.74 4.05 -8.68
CA VAL A 56 -1.79 5.34 -7.99
C VAL A 56 -0.41 5.96 -7.85
N ASP A 57 -0.33 7.29 -7.90
CA ASP A 57 0.89 8.00 -7.50
C ASP A 57 0.99 8.00 -5.95
N PRO A 58 2.07 7.45 -5.36
CA PRO A 58 2.29 7.49 -3.91
C PRO A 58 2.23 8.88 -3.28
N ARG A 59 2.48 9.95 -4.06
CA ARG A 59 2.42 11.34 -3.58
C ARG A 59 0.99 11.84 -3.40
N GLU A 60 0.03 11.21 -4.08
CA GLU A 60 -1.39 11.55 -4.00
C GLU A 60 -2.12 10.85 -2.85
N VAL A 61 -1.42 9.95 -2.16
CA VAL A 61 -1.92 9.18 -1.02
C VAL A 61 -1.97 10.05 0.22
N ASP A 62 -3.17 10.23 0.77
CA ASP A 62 -3.39 11.16 1.89
C ASP A 62 -2.74 10.65 3.17
N GLU A 63 -2.76 9.33 3.39
CA GLU A 63 -2.15 8.70 4.55
C GLU A 63 -0.62 8.86 4.63
N TRP A 64 0.04 9.27 3.53
CA TRP A 64 1.50 9.37 3.42
C TRP A 64 2.01 10.80 3.26
N LYS A 65 1.12 11.80 3.28
CA LYS A 65 1.48 13.23 3.22
C LYS A 65 1.80 13.72 4.63
N PHE A 66 3.09 14.02 4.86
CA PHE A 66 3.58 14.79 5.99
C PHE A 66 4.33 16.02 5.49
#